data_AF-A0A3C0ZX41-F1
#
_entry.id   AF-A0A3C0ZX41-F1
#
_cell.length_a   1.000
_cell.length_b   1.000
_cell.length_c   1.000
_cell.angle_alpha   90.00
_cell.angle_beta   90.00
_cell.angle_gamma   90.00
#
_symmetry.space_group_name_H-M   'P 1'
#
loop_
_entity.id
_entity.type
_entity.pdbx_description
1 polymer ?
#
loop_
_entity_poly.entity_id
_entity_poly.type
_entity_poly.pdbx_seq_one_letter_code
_entity_poly.pdbx_strand_id
1 'polypeptide(L)'
;AARQEQIDVAFLDPDLPELNGLYLGQYLQDLNPLVNLIYLAESEKYGYEAMQQHASGYLTTPAAMEGIRREMDDLRYPESEKNKKRVFARTFGAFELFVDGRPVEFKYTKTKEIVAVLVNKRGSQTTNGEIIATLWEDDGDPARKASYLSNLRQDLQNTLMSLNLNGIILKQRGSLAIDAEKIECDLYDWLEKKKKSKYTYMGEYMSQYSWAEFMAAELDEISYS
;
A
#
# COMPACT_ATOMS: atom_id res chain seq x y z
N ALA A 1 -9.78 19.35 -0.28
CA ALA A 1 -9.48 18.30 -1.28
C ALA A 1 -8.27 17.47 -0.86
N ALA A 2 -7.02 17.94 -0.98
CA ALA A 2 -5.79 17.15 -0.76
C ALA A 2 -5.66 16.44 0.61
N ARG A 3 -6.33 16.92 1.66
CA ARG A 3 -6.34 16.28 3.00
C ARG A 3 -7.34 15.12 3.13
N GLN A 4 -8.22 14.95 2.15
CA GLN A 4 -9.32 13.99 2.16
C GLN A 4 -9.23 13.01 0.99
N GLU A 5 -8.62 13.41 -0.12
CA GLU A 5 -8.42 12.60 -1.33
C GLU A 5 -6.98 12.72 -1.81
N GLN A 6 -6.43 11.61 -2.32
CA GLN A 6 -5.10 11.57 -2.91
C GLN A 6 -5.11 12.33 -4.25
N ILE A 7 -4.19 13.28 -4.42
CA ILE A 7 -4.01 14.01 -5.67
C ILE A 7 -2.83 13.38 -6.41
N ASP A 8 -3.07 12.97 -7.65
CA ASP A 8 -2.04 12.38 -8.50
C ASP A 8 -1.29 13.43 -9.33
N VAL A 9 -2.01 14.39 -9.89
CA VAL A 9 -1.43 15.50 -10.66
C VAL A 9 -2.06 16.80 -10.17
N ALA A 10 -1.22 17.79 -9.86
CA ALA A 10 -1.66 19.12 -9.47
C ALA A 10 -1.17 20.14 -10.50
N PHE A 11 -2.13 20.84 -11.11
CA PHE A 11 -1.85 22.03 -11.91
C PHE A 11 -1.89 23.26 -11.00
N LEU A 12 -0.77 23.96 -10.88
CA LEU A 12 -0.61 25.06 -9.93
C LEU A 12 -0.17 26.35 -10.63
N ASP A 13 -0.74 27.48 -10.25
CA ASP A 13 -0.19 28.79 -10.59
C ASP A 13 0.88 29.15 -9.53
N PRO A 14 2.14 29.45 -9.89
CA PRO A 14 3.12 29.88 -8.91
C PRO A 14 2.79 31.25 -8.30
N ASP A 15 2.06 32.12 -8.99
CA ASP A 15 1.58 33.44 -8.56
C ASP A 15 0.12 33.39 -8.05
N LEU A 16 -0.25 32.32 -7.34
CA LEU A 16 -1.57 32.23 -6.72
C LEU A 16 -1.86 33.46 -5.81
N PRO A 17 -3.08 34.03 -5.88
CA PRO A 17 -3.52 35.04 -4.92
C PRO A 17 -3.49 34.47 -3.49
N GLU A 18 -2.99 35.25 -2.53
CA GLU A 18 -2.94 34.93 -1.09
C GLU A 18 -1.97 33.82 -0.65
N LEU A 19 -1.50 32.96 -1.55
CA LEU A 19 -0.57 31.87 -1.25
C LEU A 19 0.44 31.67 -2.38
N ASN A 20 1.72 31.53 -2.07
CA ASN A 20 2.71 31.18 -3.10
C ASN A 20 2.51 29.72 -3.57
N GLY A 21 2.30 29.53 -4.87
CA GLY A 21 2.03 28.21 -5.45
C GLY A 21 3.18 27.21 -5.37
N LEU A 22 4.43 27.70 -5.26
CA LEU A 22 5.60 26.84 -5.00
C LEU A 22 5.54 26.24 -3.59
N TYR A 23 5.14 27.02 -2.58
CA TYR A 23 4.93 26.49 -1.23
C TYR A 23 3.76 25.50 -1.17
N LEU A 24 2.69 25.76 -1.92
CA LEU A 24 1.60 24.79 -2.04
C LEU A 24 2.09 23.48 -2.68
N GLY A 25 2.89 23.56 -3.74
CA GLY A 25 3.50 22.37 -4.35
C GLY A 25 4.34 21.58 -3.36
N GLN A 26 5.12 22.26 -2.50
CA GLN A 26 5.97 21.61 -1.51
C GLN A 26 5.12 20.88 -0.48
N TYR A 27 4.08 21.56 -0.01
CA TYR A 27 3.12 20.96 0.92
C TYR A 27 2.44 19.71 0.33
N LEU A 28 2.10 19.72 -0.96
CA LEU A 28 1.52 18.55 -1.64
C LEU A 28 2.53 17.40 -1.76
N GLN A 29 3.81 17.69 -2.03
CA GLN A 29 4.87 16.68 -2.05
C GLN A 29 5.12 16.07 -0.67
N ASP A 30 5.04 16.88 0.40
CA ASP A 30 5.18 16.38 1.77
C ASP A 30 4.03 15.43 2.16
N LEU A 31 2.82 15.68 1.63
CA LEU A 31 1.66 14.81 1.82
C LEU A 31 1.72 13.55 0.94
N ASN A 32 2.13 13.70 -0.32
CA ASN A 32 2.27 12.63 -1.30
C ASN A 32 3.57 12.81 -2.09
N PRO A 33 4.66 12.09 -1.73
CA PRO A 33 5.94 12.18 -2.42
C PRO A 33 5.91 11.80 -3.91
N LEU A 34 4.83 11.17 -4.38
CA LEU A 34 4.62 10.73 -5.76
C LEU A 34 3.63 11.62 -6.52
N VAL A 35 3.23 12.78 -5.97
CA VAL A 35 2.43 13.76 -6.72
C VAL A 35 3.25 14.33 -7.88
N ASN A 36 2.64 14.44 -9.05
CA ASN A 36 3.21 15.19 -10.17
C ASN A 36 2.74 16.64 -10.09
N LEU A 37 3.67 17.58 -10.07
CA LEU A 37 3.36 19.02 -10.11
C LEU A 37 3.57 19.55 -11.52
N ILE A 38 2.57 20.23 -12.07
CA ILE A 38 2.69 20.98 -13.33
C ILE A 38 2.36 22.44 -13.03
N TYR A 39 3.31 23.35 -13.27
CA TYR A 39 3.08 24.77 -13.06
C TYR A 39 2.55 25.43 -14.33
N LEU A 40 1.51 26.25 -14.20
CA LEU A 40 0.94 27.09 -15.25
C LEU A 40 1.17 28.55 -14.86
N ALA A 41 2.02 29.27 -15.58
CA ALA A 41 2.45 30.61 -15.17
C ALA A 41 2.36 31.63 -16.32
N GLU A 42 2.13 32.91 -16.02
CA GLU A 42 2.12 33.96 -17.06
C GLU A 42 3.54 34.33 -17.56
N SER A 43 4.59 33.85 -16.91
CA SER A 43 5.98 34.13 -17.27
C SER A 43 6.92 33.01 -16.86
N GLU A 44 8.17 33.02 -17.35
CA GLU A 44 9.18 31.99 -17.08
C GLU A 44 9.92 32.17 -15.75
N LYS A 45 9.61 33.22 -14.97
CA LYS A 45 10.42 33.65 -13.82
C LYS A 45 10.62 32.59 -12.73
N TYR A 46 9.70 31.63 -12.62
CA TYR A 46 9.74 30.55 -11.61
C TYR A 46 10.18 29.20 -12.19
N GLY A 47 10.59 29.16 -13.46
CA GLY A 47 10.97 27.90 -14.12
C GLY A 47 12.12 27.20 -13.40
N TYR A 48 13.08 27.98 -12.88
CA TYR A 48 14.21 27.43 -12.13
C TYR A 48 13.79 26.84 -10.78
N GLU A 49 12.96 27.54 -10.01
CA GLU A 49 12.42 27.07 -8.74
C GLU A 49 11.55 25.82 -8.91
N ALA A 50 10.69 25.80 -9.93
CA ALA A 50 9.90 24.63 -10.28
C ALA A 50 10.78 23.43 -10.62
N MET A 51 11.89 23.64 -11.35
CA MET A 51 12.86 22.60 -11.66
C MET A 51 13.59 22.10 -10.40
N GLN A 52 13.99 23.00 -9.49
CA GLN A 52 14.59 22.63 -8.20
C GLN A 52 13.65 21.79 -7.34
N GLN A 53 12.35 22.07 -7.40
CA GLN A 53 11.30 21.32 -6.74
C GLN A 53 10.98 19.98 -7.44
N HIS A 54 11.65 19.69 -8.55
CA HIS A 54 11.38 18.51 -9.38
C HIS A 54 9.92 18.43 -9.86
N ALA A 55 9.35 19.58 -10.25
CA ALA A 55 8.08 19.60 -10.96
C ALA A 55 8.15 18.70 -12.20
N SER A 56 7.02 18.05 -12.51
CA SER A 56 6.88 17.24 -13.72
C SER A 56 6.77 18.09 -14.98
N GLY A 57 6.27 19.32 -14.86
CA GLY A 57 6.16 20.24 -15.99
C GLY A 57 6.03 21.70 -15.60
N TYR A 58 6.32 22.58 -16.56
CA TYR A 58 6.16 24.03 -16.44
C TYR A 58 5.71 24.59 -17.79
N LEU A 59 4.55 25.25 -17.83
CA LEU A 59 3.97 25.81 -19.05
C LEU A 59 3.64 27.28 -18.83
N THR A 60 3.99 28.11 -19.82
CA THR A 60 3.55 29.51 -19.85
C THR A 60 2.11 29.59 -20.36
N THR A 61 1.27 30.37 -19.69
CA THR A 61 -0.10 30.64 -20.14
C THR A 61 -0.12 31.68 -21.27
N PRO A 62 -1.06 31.58 -22.23
CA PRO A 62 -2.04 30.52 -22.37
C PRO A 62 -1.40 29.21 -22.84
N ALA A 63 -1.62 28.13 -22.10
CA ALA A 63 -1.05 26.82 -22.44
C ALA A 63 -1.87 26.16 -23.55
N ALA A 64 -1.22 25.79 -24.65
CA ALA A 64 -1.86 25.01 -25.70
C ALA A 64 -2.17 23.59 -25.20
N MET A 65 -3.28 23.00 -25.66
CA MET A 65 -3.66 21.62 -25.32
C MET A 65 -2.57 20.60 -25.65
N GLU A 66 -1.79 20.84 -26.69
CA GLU A 66 -0.66 19.99 -27.07
C GLU A 66 0.50 20.05 -26.06
N GLY A 67 0.76 21.23 -25.49
CA GLY A 67 1.73 21.40 -24.41
C GLY A 67 1.29 20.67 -23.15
N ILE A 68 0.02 20.82 -22.75
CA ILE A 68 -0.54 20.10 -21.60
C ILE A 68 -0.45 18.59 -21.80
N ARG A 69 -0.78 18.08 -23.00
CA ARG A 69 -0.67 16.65 -23.31
C ARG A 69 0.76 16.15 -23.18
N ARG A 70 1.74 16.89 -23.70
CA ARG A 70 3.15 16.52 -23.57
C ARG A 70 3.57 16.36 -22.11
N GLU A 71 3.25 17.34 -21.26
CA GLU A 71 3.58 17.24 -19.82
C GLU A 71 2.82 16.10 -19.12
N MET A 72 1.62 15.77 -19.59
CA MET A 72 0.84 14.63 -19.08
C MET A 72 1.36 13.27 -19.54
N ASP A 73 1.98 13.18 -20.72
CA ASP A 73 2.60 11.96 -21.24
C ASP A 73 3.98 11.72 -20.59
N ASP A 74 4.72 12.79 -20.26
CA ASP A 74 6.08 12.75 -19.70
C ASP A 74 6.12 12.99 -18.17
N LEU A 75 5.04 12.62 -17.46
CA LEU A 75 4.98 12.77 -16.01
C LEU A 75 6.14 12.04 -15.31
N ARG A 76 6.73 12.70 -14.30
CA ARG A 76 7.81 12.12 -13.49
C ARG A 76 7.42 10.80 -12.84
N TYR A 77 6.19 10.72 -12.34
CA TYR A 77 5.59 9.53 -11.76
C TYR A 77 4.38 9.11 -12.61
N PRO A 78 4.58 8.30 -13.67
CA PRO A 78 3.49 7.87 -14.53
C PRO A 78 2.49 7.00 -13.76
N GLU A 79 1.24 6.95 -14.22
CA GLU A 79 0.16 6.16 -13.60
C GLU A 79 0.52 4.68 -13.41
N SER A 80 1.37 4.14 -14.28
CA SER A 80 1.88 2.76 -14.21
C SER A 80 2.80 2.52 -13.00
N GLU A 81 3.54 3.52 -12.55
CA GLU A 81 4.34 3.47 -11.31
C GLU A 81 3.47 3.75 -10.08
N LYS A 82 2.40 4.55 -10.20
CA LYS A 82 1.47 4.86 -9.10
C LYS A 82 0.53 3.71 -8.75
N ASN A 83 0.15 2.90 -9.74
CA ASN A 83 -0.63 1.68 -9.52
C ASN A 83 0.19 0.55 -8.91
N LYS A 84 1.52 0.69 -8.78
CA LYS A 84 2.31 -0.25 -7.98
C LYS A 84 2.02 0.04 -6.52
N LYS A 85 1.22 -0.84 -5.93
CA LYS A 85 0.98 -0.82 -4.49
C LYS A 85 2.35 -0.99 -3.82
N ARG A 86 2.71 -0.03 -2.95
CA ARG A 86 3.99 -0.06 -2.20
C ARG A 86 4.18 -1.34 -1.42
N VAL A 87 3.07 -1.96 -1.02
CA VAL A 87 3.05 -3.16 -0.21
C VAL A 87 2.76 -4.38 -1.07
N PHE A 88 3.64 -5.36 -1.00
CA PHE A 88 3.46 -6.66 -1.62
C PHE A 88 3.46 -7.76 -0.54
N ALA A 89 2.37 -8.52 -0.48
CA ALA A 89 2.26 -9.73 0.32
C ALA A 89 2.55 -10.93 -0.58
N ARG A 90 3.70 -11.59 -0.36
CA ARG A 90 3.98 -12.88 -0.99
C ARG A 90 3.38 -13.97 -0.12
N THR A 91 2.53 -14.79 -0.71
CA THR A 91 1.82 -15.89 -0.02
C THR A 91 2.14 -17.25 -0.64
N PHE A 92 2.58 -17.29 -1.90
CA PHE A 92 3.10 -18.52 -2.50
C PHE A 92 4.51 -18.82 -1.96
N GLY A 93 4.75 -20.05 -1.55
CA GLY A 93 5.93 -20.44 -0.78
C GLY A 93 5.85 -19.96 0.67
N ALA A 94 6.94 -19.39 1.19
CA ALA A 94 6.95 -18.80 2.53
C ALA A 94 6.40 -17.37 2.53
N PHE A 95 5.46 -17.09 3.44
CA PHE A 95 4.87 -15.76 3.60
C PHE A 95 5.92 -14.69 3.92
N GLU A 96 5.88 -13.58 3.18
CA GLU A 96 6.67 -12.39 3.48
C GLU A 96 5.93 -11.12 3.06
N LEU A 97 6.08 -10.06 3.86
CA LEU A 97 5.52 -8.74 3.54
C LEU A 97 6.65 -7.82 3.09
N PHE A 98 6.49 -7.19 1.93
CA PHE A 98 7.45 -6.25 1.37
C PHE A 98 6.85 -4.85 1.32
N VAL A 99 7.69 -3.85 1.54
CA VAL A 99 7.39 -2.43 1.34
C VAL A 99 8.48 -1.83 0.48
N ASP A 100 8.11 -1.27 -0.67
CA ASP A 100 9.03 -0.72 -1.66
C ASP A 100 10.15 -1.73 -2.03
N GLY A 101 9.76 -3.00 -2.15
CA GLY A 101 10.65 -4.12 -2.51
C GLY A 101 11.52 -4.67 -1.37
N ARG A 102 11.43 -4.12 -0.15
CA ARG A 102 12.21 -4.57 1.02
C ARG A 102 11.34 -5.33 2.01
N PRO A 103 11.82 -6.45 2.59
CA PRO A 103 11.05 -7.20 3.59
C PRO A 103 10.82 -6.35 4.84
N VAL A 104 9.62 -6.47 5.41
CA VAL A 104 9.24 -5.74 6.63
C VAL A 104 9.73 -6.48 7.86
N GLU A 105 10.52 -5.78 8.69
CA GLU A 105 10.98 -6.29 9.97
C GLU A 105 10.00 -5.92 11.09
N PHE A 106 9.28 -6.93 11.59
CA PHE A 106 8.46 -6.81 12.80
C PHE A 106 9.28 -7.19 14.03
N LYS A 107 8.96 -6.62 15.20
CA LYS A 107 9.64 -6.98 16.45
C LYS A 107 9.41 -8.45 16.82
N TYR A 108 8.23 -8.98 16.51
CA TYR A 108 7.89 -10.38 16.78
C TYR A 108 7.52 -11.12 15.50
N THR A 109 7.98 -12.36 15.35
CA THR A 109 7.60 -13.25 14.24
C THR A 109 6.09 -13.51 14.20
N LYS A 110 5.45 -13.62 15.37
CA LYS A 110 3.98 -13.72 15.50
C LYS A 110 3.25 -12.47 15.01
N THR A 111 3.86 -11.28 15.02
CA THR A 111 3.26 -10.10 14.40
C THR A 111 3.17 -10.27 12.89
N LYS A 112 4.24 -10.79 12.25
CA LYS A 112 4.22 -11.12 10.81
C LYS A 112 3.14 -12.16 10.49
N GLU A 113 3.00 -13.16 11.35
CA GLU A 113 1.96 -14.19 11.19
C GLU A 113 0.53 -13.62 11.31
N ILE A 114 0.28 -12.63 12.18
CA ILE A 114 -1.00 -11.90 12.17
C ILE A 114 -1.29 -11.32 10.79
N VAL A 115 -0.30 -10.69 10.15
CA VAL A 115 -0.49 -10.13 8.80
C VAL A 115 -0.83 -11.25 7.81
N ALA A 116 -0.15 -12.39 7.89
CA ALA A 116 -0.43 -13.56 7.05
C ALA A 116 -1.88 -14.03 7.22
N VAL A 117 -2.38 -14.13 8.46
CA VAL A 117 -3.78 -14.48 8.75
C VAL A 117 -4.74 -13.48 8.13
N LEU A 118 -4.49 -12.17 8.28
CA LEU A 118 -5.35 -11.13 7.72
C LEU A 118 -5.36 -11.14 6.18
N VAL A 119 -4.21 -11.42 5.56
CA VAL A 119 -4.09 -11.61 4.11
C VAL A 119 -4.86 -12.84 3.65
N ASN A 120 -4.73 -13.97 4.35
CA ASN A 120 -5.50 -15.19 4.05
C ASN A 120 -7.03 -14.95 4.13
N LYS A 121 -7.47 -14.05 5.03
CA LYS A 121 -8.87 -13.65 5.19
C LYS A 121 -9.35 -12.61 4.16
N ARG A 122 -8.50 -12.16 3.24
CA ARG A 122 -8.85 -11.36 2.04
C ARG A 122 -9.69 -10.11 2.36
N GLY A 123 -9.34 -9.40 3.43
CA GLY A 123 -10.03 -8.18 3.87
C GLY A 123 -11.29 -8.40 4.72
N SER A 124 -11.61 -9.65 5.06
CA SER A 124 -12.66 -9.95 6.05
C SER A 124 -12.22 -9.50 7.43
N GLN A 125 -13.16 -8.92 8.20
CA GLN A 125 -12.92 -8.58 9.59
C GLN A 125 -12.65 -9.84 10.41
N THR A 126 -11.50 -9.86 11.07
CA THR A 126 -11.03 -11.00 11.88
C THR A 126 -10.94 -10.56 13.34
N THR A 127 -11.72 -11.17 14.20
CA THR A 127 -11.78 -10.89 15.64
C THR A 127 -10.52 -11.34 16.36
N ASN A 128 -10.28 -10.77 17.54
CA ASN A 128 -9.18 -11.22 18.42
C ASN A 128 -9.29 -12.71 18.77
N GLY A 129 -10.52 -13.23 18.92
CA GLY A 129 -10.75 -14.65 19.18
C GLY A 129 -10.30 -15.52 18.01
N GLU A 130 -10.66 -15.16 16.78
CA GLU A 130 -10.24 -15.88 15.58
C GLU A 130 -8.72 -15.81 15.35
N ILE A 131 -8.11 -14.63 15.57
CA ILE A 131 -6.65 -14.50 15.51
C ILE A 131 -6.02 -15.41 16.57
N ILE A 132 -6.52 -15.42 17.81
CA ILE A 132 -5.97 -16.29 18.86
C ILE A 132 -6.11 -17.76 18.50
N ALA A 133 -7.29 -18.19 18.05
CA ALA A 133 -7.54 -19.58 17.66
C ALA A 133 -6.66 -20.04 16.49
N THR A 134 -6.33 -19.12 15.56
CA THR A 134 -5.46 -19.43 14.43
C THR A 134 -3.99 -19.50 14.84
N LEU A 135 -3.54 -18.59 15.71
CA LEU A 135 -2.13 -18.51 16.09
C LEU A 135 -1.71 -19.52 17.16
N TRP A 136 -2.63 -19.97 18.01
CA TRP A 136 -2.34 -20.87 19.12
C TRP A 136 -3.35 -22.02 19.16
N GLU A 137 -2.89 -23.20 18.76
CA GLU A 137 -3.67 -24.45 18.77
C GLU A 137 -3.72 -25.13 20.16
N ASP A 138 -3.04 -24.57 21.17
CA ASP A 138 -2.97 -25.15 22.52
C ASP A 138 -4.06 -24.66 23.50
N ASP A 139 -4.25 -25.36 24.61
CA ASP A 139 -5.15 -24.96 25.71
C ASP A 139 -4.49 -23.98 26.70
N GLY A 140 -3.51 -23.20 26.25
CA GLY A 140 -2.82 -22.20 27.07
C GLY A 140 -3.76 -21.13 27.62
N ASP A 141 -3.34 -20.46 28.70
CA ASP A 141 -4.12 -19.45 29.42
C ASP A 141 -4.68 -18.35 28.48
N PRO A 142 -6.02 -18.25 28.31
CA PRO A 142 -6.64 -17.26 27.45
C PRO A 142 -6.28 -15.81 27.79
N ALA A 143 -6.10 -15.49 29.07
CA ALA A 143 -5.76 -14.13 29.49
C ALA A 143 -4.34 -13.74 29.06
N ARG A 144 -3.39 -14.70 29.14
CA ARG A 144 -2.01 -14.51 28.65
C ARG A 144 -1.98 -14.34 27.13
N LYS A 145 -2.73 -15.15 26.39
CA LYS A 145 -2.84 -15.02 24.92
C LYS A 145 -3.44 -13.67 24.51
N ALA A 146 -4.49 -13.23 25.19
CA ALA A 146 -5.10 -11.93 24.94
C ALA A 146 -4.14 -10.76 25.23
N SER A 147 -3.40 -10.83 26.34
CA SER A 147 -2.38 -9.85 26.69
C SER A 147 -1.25 -9.81 25.64
N TYR A 148 -0.77 -10.98 25.21
CA TYR A 148 0.28 -11.05 24.19
C TYR A 148 -0.21 -10.54 22.83
N LEU A 149 -1.43 -10.88 22.41
CA LEU A 149 -2.04 -10.32 21.20
C LEU A 149 -2.10 -8.79 21.24
N SER A 150 -2.38 -8.19 22.40
CA SER A 150 -2.35 -6.73 22.55
C SER A 150 -0.96 -6.15 22.20
N ASN A 151 0.12 -6.80 22.68
CA ASN A 151 1.49 -6.40 22.37
C ASN A 151 1.81 -6.57 20.88
N LEU A 152 1.37 -7.66 20.25
CA LEU A 152 1.57 -7.91 18.82
C LEU A 152 0.81 -6.88 17.97
N ARG A 153 -0.40 -6.51 18.36
CA ARG A 153 -1.19 -5.44 17.72
C ARG A 153 -0.50 -4.08 17.81
N GLN A 154 0.14 -3.79 18.94
CA GLN A 154 0.91 -2.56 19.11
C GLN A 154 2.17 -2.55 18.23
N ASP A 155 2.89 -3.67 18.17
CA ASP A 155 4.03 -3.85 17.27
C ASP A 155 3.61 -3.63 15.80
N LEU A 156 2.57 -4.31 15.35
CA LEU A 156 1.98 -4.14 14.01
C LEU A 156 1.68 -2.67 13.71
N GLN A 157 1.04 -1.97 14.65
CA GLN A 157 0.71 -0.55 14.48
C GLN A 157 1.96 0.31 14.36
N ASN A 158 2.93 0.13 15.25
CA ASN A 158 4.14 0.95 15.28
C ASN A 158 4.98 0.74 14.01
N THR A 159 5.16 -0.52 13.59
CA THR A 159 5.90 -0.85 12.36
C THR A 159 5.24 -0.22 11.14
N LEU A 160 3.93 -0.40 10.95
CA LEU A 160 3.23 0.17 9.79
C LEU A 160 3.20 1.70 9.80
N MET A 161 3.07 2.33 10.98
CA MET A 161 3.16 3.80 11.10
C MET A 161 4.56 4.30 10.72
N SER A 162 5.62 3.63 11.16
CA SER A 162 7.01 4.01 10.82
C SER A 162 7.32 3.91 9.33
N LEU A 163 6.56 3.09 8.59
CA LEU A 163 6.68 2.89 7.14
C LEU A 163 5.71 3.78 6.33
N ASN A 164 4.98 4.68 7.00
CA ASN A 164 3.95 5.54 6.42
C ASN A 164 2.81 4.75 5.74
N LEU A 165 2.40 3.63 6.33
CA LEU A 165 1.37 2.73 5.80
C LEU A 165 0.03 2.88 6.53
N ASN A 166 -0.39 4.14 6.73
CA ASN A 166 -1.62 4.45 7.45
C ASN A 166 -2.84 3.87 6.72
N GLY A 167 -3.71 3.19 7.48
CA GLY A 167 -4.94 2.63 6.97
C GLY A 167 -4.77 1.37 6.11
N ILE A 168 -3.60 0.72 6.09
CA ILE A 168 -3.47 -0.66 5.55
C ILE A 168 -4.20 -1.67 6.43
N ILE A 169 -4.20 -1.44 7.75
CA ILE A 169 -4.96 -2.26 8.69
C ILE A 169 -6.21 -1.49 9.10
N LEU A 170 -7.37 -2.03 8.74
CA LEU A 170 -8.67 -1.51 9.09
C LEU A 170 -9.04 -2.03 10.49
N LYS A 171 -9.09 -1.12 11.46
CA LYS A 171 -9.35 -1.47 12.86
C LYS A 171 -10.82 -1.25 13.20
N GLN A 172 -11.43 -2.25 13.83
CA GLN A 172 -12.72 -2.14 14.50
C GLN A 172 -12.59 -2.69 15.92
N ARG A 173 -13.62 -2.49 16.75
CA ARG A 173 -13.58 -2.87 18.17
C ARG A 173 -13.34 -4.38 18.31
N GLY A 174 -12.13 -4.76 18.71
CA GLY A 174 -11.75 -6.16 18.93
C GLY A 174 -11.48 -6.96 17.66
N SER A 175 -11.37 -6.33 16.48
CA SER A 175 -11.08 -7.01 15.21
C SER A 175 -10.08 -6.22 14.35
N LEU A 176 -9.48 -6.88 13.37
CA LEU A 176 -8.62 -6.31 12.33
C LEU A 176 -9.05 -6.87 10.98
N ALA A 177 -8.89 -6.06 9.93
CA ALA A 177 -8.83 -6.52 8.55
C ALA A 177 -7.63 -5.87 7.87
N ILE A 178 -7.14 -6.49 6.80
CA ILE A 178 -6.22 -5.83 5.87
C ILE A 178 -7.03 -5.17 4.75
N ASP A 179 -6.65 -3.97 4.36
CA ASP A 179 -7.22 -3.29 3.20
C ASP A 179 -6.64 -3.93 1.93
N ALA A 180 -7.39 -4.85 1.33
CA ALA A 180 -6.97 -5.60 0.14
C ALA A 180 -6.72 -4.68 -1.07
N GLU A 181 -7.37 -3.52 -1.12
CA GLU A 181 -7.17 -2.55 -2.20
C GLU A 181 -5.82 -1.85 -2.09
N LYS A 182 -5.24 -1.75 -0.89
CA LYS A 182 -3.94 -1.10 -0.65
C LYS A 182 -2.72 -2.01 -0.75
N ILE A 183 -2.91 -3.32 -0.90
CA ILE A 183 -1.81 -4.28 -1.04
C ILE A 183 -1.85 -5.03 -2.35
N GLU A 184 -0.67 -5.30 -2.90
CA GLU A 184 -0.49 -6.29 -3.94
C GLU A 184 -0.30 -7.65 -3.27
N CYS A 185 -0.92 -8.70 -3.80
CA CYS A 185 -0.85 -10.03 -3.23
C CYS A 185 -0.87 -11.05 -4.36
N ASP A 186 0.04 -12.00 -4.31
CA ASP A 186 0.16 -13.03 -5.34
C ASP A 186 -1.07 -13.94 -5.40
N LEU A 187 -1.61 -14.35 -4.25
CA LEU A 187 -2.87 -15.09 -4.15
C LEU A 187 -4.03 -14.30 -4.77
N TYR A 188 -4.16 -13.01 -4.45
CA TYR A 188 -5.33 -12.22 -4.89
C TYR A 188 -5.31 -12.05 -6.40
N ASP A 189 -4.16 -11.68 -6.96
CA ASP A 189 -3.96 -11.52 -8.41
C ASP A 189 -4.20 -12.85 -9.15
N TRP A 190 -3.73 -13.97 -8.58
CA TRP A 190 -3.92 -15.29 -9.17
C TRP A 190 -5.38 -15.75 -9.17
N LEU A 191 -6.09 -15.60 -8.05
CA LEU A 191 -7.51 -15.96 -7.96
C LEU A 191 -8.38 -15.12 -8.91
N GLU A 192 -8.08 -13.83 -9.04
CA GLU A 192 -8.84 -12.91 -9.89
C GLU A 192 -8.54 -13.11 -11.39
N LYS A 193 -7.26 -13.12 -11.76
CA LYS A 193 -6.82 -13.09 -13.16
C LYS A 193 -6.55 -14.46 -13.76
N LYS A 194 -6.44 -15.51 -12.95
CA LYS A 194 -6.19 -16.90 -13.36
C LYS A 194 -5.03 -16.98 -14.36
N LYS A 195 -5.28 -17.44 -15.59
CA LYS A 195 -4.28 -17.56 -16.67
C LYS A 195 -3.61 -16.24 -17.09
N LYS A 196 -4.18 -15.09 -16.73
CA LYS A 196 -3.61 -13.76 -16.98
C LYS A 196 -2.88 -13.17 -15.77
N SER A 197 -2.76 -13.92 -14.68
CA SER A 197 -2.04 -13.48 -13.49
C SER A 197 -0.56 -13.26 -13.80
N LYS A 198 0.04 -12.29 -13.12
CA LYS A 198 1.50 -12.09 -13.13
C LYS A 198 2.24 -13.11 -12.27
N TYR A 199 1.52 -13.83 -11.41
CA TYR A 199 2.06 -14.85 -10.53
C TYR A 199 1.50 -16.22 -10.91
N THR A 200 2.23 -17.25 -10.53
CA THR A 200 1.82 -18.63 -10.76
C THR A 200 1.98 -19.39 -9.47
N TYR A 201 0.88 -19.99 -9.02
CA TYR A 201 0.90 -20.94 -7.92
C TYR A 201 1.61 -22.22 -8.36
N MET A 202 2.56 -22.69 -7.56
CA MET A 202 3.42 -23.86 -7.87
C MET A 202 3.31 -24.97 -6.82
N GLY A 203 2.22 -25.02 -6.05
CA GLY A 203 1.98 -26.06 -5.03
C GLY A 203 2.50 -25.72 -3.64
N GLU A 204 2.90 -24.47 -3.38
CA GLU A 204 3.28 -24.03 -2.03
C GLU A 204 2.52 -22.75 -1.64
N TYR A 205 1.89 -22.77 -0.47
CA TYR A 205 1.16 -21.64 0.09
C TYR A 205 1.46 -21.50 1.59
N MET A 206 2.03 -20.35 1.98
CA MET A 206 2.41 -20.00 3.35
C MET A 206 2.97 -21.18 4.17
N SER A 207 3.94 -21.90 3.60
CA SER A 207 4.35 -23.24 4.06
C SER A 207 4.92 -23.30 5.48
N GLN A 208 5.26 -22.15 6.07
CA GLN A 208 5.71 -22.07 7.46
C GLN A 208 4.58 -22.09 8.50
N TYR A 209 3.32 -22.02 8.08
CA TYR A 209 2.16 -21.91 8.98
C TYR A 209 1.23 -23.12 8.82
N SER A 210 1.07 -23.91 9.88
CA SER A 210 0.22 -25.12 9.89
C SER A 210 -1.22 -24.82 9.48
N TRP A 211 -1.78 -23.71 9.96
CA TRP A 211 -3.15 -23.31 9.66
C TRP A 211 -3.40 -23.00 8.18
N ALA A 212 -2.36 -22.85 7.35
CA ALA A 212 -2.47 -22.57 5.92
C ALA A 212 -2.68 -23.84 5.08
N GLU A 213 -2.44 -25.04 5.63
CA GLU A 213 -2.52 -26.32 4.90
C GLU A 213 -3.89 -26.54 4.24
N PHE A 214 -4.97 -26.17 4.94
CA PHE A 214 -6.32 -26.30 4.39
C PHE A 214 -6.52 -25.45 3.12
N MET A 215 -6.06 -24.20 3.15
CA MET A 215 -6.12 -23.31 1.98
C MET A 215 -5.17 -23.79 0.87
N ALA A 216 -4.00 -24.33 1.22
CA ALA A 216 -3.08 -24.91 0.24
C ALA A 216 -3.73 -26.05 -0.55
N ALA A 217 -4.45 -26.95 0.14
CA ALA A 217 -5.20 -28.02 -0.52
C ALA A 217 -6.30 -27.51 -1.46
N GLU A 218 -7.05 -26.47 -1.07
CA GLU A 218 -8.03 -25.83 -1.95
C GLU A 218 -7.36 -25.20 -3.20
N LEU A 219 -6.19 -24.58 -3.04
CA LEU A 219 -5.44 -23.99 -4.17
C LEU A 219 -4.92 -25.05 -5.13
N ASP A 220 -4.48 -26.20 -4.63
CA ASP A 220 -4.08 -27.34 -5.45
C ASP A 220 -5.25 -27.79 -6.33
N GLU A 221 -6.44 -27.99 -5.75
CA GLU A 221 -7.65 -28.36 -6.51
C GLU A 221 -7.99 -27.34 -7.61
N ILE A 222 -7.92 -26.04 -7.30
CA ILE A 222 -8.17 -24.97 -8.28
C ILE A 222 -7.12 -24.98 -9.40
N SER A 223 -5.85 -25.26 -9.07
CA SER A 223 -4.76 -25.23 -10.05
C SER A 223 -4.81 -26.40 -11.04
N TYR A 224 -5.40 -27.53 -10.66
CA TYR A 224 -5.55 -28.71 -11.52
C TYR A 224 -6.86 -28.74 -12.31
N SER A 225 -7.76 -27.76 -12.09
CA SER A 225 -9.03 -27.59 -12.81
C SER A 225 -8.93 -26.70 -14.05
#